data_AF-A0A920KK53-F1
#
_entry.id   AF-A0A920KK53-F1
#
_cell.length_a   1.000
_cell.length_b   1.000
_cell.length_c   1.000
_cell.angle_alpha   90.00
_cell.angle_beta   90.00
_cell.angle_gamma   90.00
#
_symmetry.space_group_name_H-M   'P 1'
#
loop_
_entity.id
_entity.type
_entity.pdbx_description
1 polymer ?
#
loop_
_entity_poly.entity_id
_entity_poly.type
_entity_poly.pdbx_seq_one_letter_code
_entity_poly.pdbx_strand_id
1 'polypeptide(L)'
;MSFRVIDSQVHFREPGLENKENLEFGMMAAAAGGVTGIFEMPNTNPLTITPEAIDDKIKRAYRVPWTDFAFYLGGTGRTGLI
;
A
#
# COMPACT_ATOMS: atom_id res chain seq x y z
N MET A 1 -6.69 4.45 -27.45
CA MET A 1 -5.82 4.86 -26.33
C MET A 1 -6.64 4.71 -25.06
N SER A 2 -6.30 3.78 -24.17
CA SER A 2 -7.05 3.56 -22.92
C SER A 2 -6.40 4.38 -21.81
N PHE A 3 -7.19 5.19 -21.10
CA PHE A 3 -6.70 5.95 -19.95
C PHE A 3 -6.63 5.02 -18.74
N ARG A 4 -5.49 5.06 -18.04
CA ARG A 4 -5.24 4.30 -16.82
C ARG A 4 -5.71 5.10 -15.61
N VAL A 5 -6.55 4.49 -14.77
CA VAL A 5 -6.97 5.09 -13.49
C VAL A 5 -5.92 4.75 -12.42
N ILE A 6 -5.55 5.75 -11.63
CA ILE A 6 -4.63 5.63 -10.49
C ILE A 6 -5.38 6.12 -9.26
N ASP A 7 -5.43 5.29 -8.22
CA ASP A 7 -5.99 5.65 -6.93
C ASP A 7 -4.85 6.10 -5.99
N SER A 8 -4.84 7.39 -5.68
CA SER A 8 -3.80 7.99 -4.84
C SER A 8 -4.02 7.79 -3.34
N GLN A 9 -5.12 7.18 -2.90
CA GLN A 9 -5.39 6.99 -1.47
C GLN A 9 -6.18 5.72 -1.20
N VAL A 10 -5.45 4.63 -0.95
CA VAL A 10 -6.03 3.36 -0.51
C VAL A 10 -5.57 2.97 0.89
N HIS A 11 -6.33 2.07 1.52
CA HIS A 11 -6.06 1.56 2.85
C HIS A 11 -6.26 0.05 2.88
N PHE A 12 -5.20 -0.70 2.58
CA PHE A 12 -5.27 -2.16 2.49
C PHE A 12 -4.97 -2.87 3.80
N ARG A 13 -4.67 -2.13 4.87
CA ARG A 13 -4.68 -2.63 6.26
C ARG A 13 -3.67 -3.74 6.58
N GLU A 14 -2.78 -4.05 5.64
CA GLU A 14 -1.66 -4.95 5.85
C GLU A 14 -0.35 -4.15 5.87
N PRO A 15 0.50 -4.32 6.91
CA PRO A 15 0.43 -5.34 7.96
C PRO A 15 -0.46 -4.99 9.18
N GLY A 16 -0.92 -6.02 9.87
CA GLY A 16 -1.43 -6.04 11.25
C GLY A 16 -2.91 -5.73 11.47
N LEU A 17 -3.67 -5.45 10.41
CA LEU A 17 -5.12 -5.24 10.44
C LEU A 17 -5.83 -6.05 9.34
N GLU A 18 -5.28 -7.23 9.02
CA GLU A 18 -5.71 -8.10 7.91
C GLU A 18 -7.13 -8.64 8.07
N ASN A 19 -7.69 -8.57 9.28
CA ASN A 19 -9.10 -8.90 9.53
C ASN A 19 -10.07 -7.91 8.85
N LYS A 20 -9.58 -6.76 8.41
CA LYS A 20 -10.36 -5.75 7.68
C LYS A 20 -10.16 -5.84 6.18
N GLU A 21 -8.91 -5.91 5.75
CA GLU A 21 -8.50 -6.01 4.35
C GLU A 21 -7.02 -6.43 4.26
N ASN A 22 -6.57 -6.93 3.11
CA ASN A 22 -5.15 -7.17 2.85
C ASN A 22 -4.71 -6.71 1.46
N LEU A 23 -3.41 -6.80 1.15
CA LEU A 23 -2.89 -6.35 -0.16
C LEU A 23 -3.47 -7.17 -1.33
N GLU A 24 -3.64 -8.48 -1.15
CA GLU A 24 -4.12 -9.37 -2.22
C GLU A 24 -5.53 -9.03 -2.68
N PHE A 25 -6.48 -9.04 -1.74
CA PHE A 25 -7.88 -8.78 -2.03
C PHE A 25 -8.12 -7.32 -2.40
N GLY A 26 -7.44 -6.38 -1.74
CA GLY A 26 -7.54 -4.96 -2.04
C GLY A 26 -7.06 -4.62 -3.46
N MET A 27 -5.91 -5.16 -3.89
CA MET A 27 -5.41 -4.93 -5.25
C MET A 27 -6.24 -5.65 -6.30
N MET A 28 -6.74 -6.86 -6.02
CA MET A 28 -7.67 -7.56 -6.91
C MET A 28 -8.97 -6.77 -7.10
N ALA A 29 -9.54 -6.21 -6.03
CA ALA A 29 -10.73 -5.37 -6.10
C ALA A 29 -10.47 -4.08 -6.89
N ALA A 30 -9.31 -3.44 -6.68
CA ALA A 30 -8.89 -2.26 -7.45
C ALA A 30 -8.79 -2.58 -8.95
N ALA A 31 -8.14 -3.68 -9.31
CA ALA A 31 -8.02 -4.14 -10.69
C ALA A 31 -9.39 -4.43 -11.33
N ALA A 32 -10.28 -5.11 -10.61
CA ALA A 32 -11.65 -5.37 -11.07
C ALA A 32 -12.46 -4.08 -11.29
N GLY A 33 -12.18 -3.02 -10.52
CA GLY A 33 -12.74 -1.68 -10.68
C GLY A 33 -12.09 -0.84 -11.78
N GLY A 34 -11.08 -1.36 -12.48
CA GLY A 34 -10.35 -0.63 -13.53
C GLY A 34 -9.24 0.29 -13.02
N VAL A 35 -8.90 0.23 -11.73
CA VAL A 35 -7.73 0.90 -11.18
C VAL A 35 -6.48 0.10 -11.54
N THR A 36 -5.47 0.80 -12.06
CA THR A 36 -4.24 0.19 -12.57
C THR A 36 -3.02 0.49 -11.71
N GLY A 37 -3.11 1.50 -10.83
CA GLY A 37 -2.06 1.85 -9.88
C GLY A 37 -2.64 2.37 -8.56
N ILE A 38 -1.99 2.04 -7.45
CA ILE A 38 -2.43 2.43 -6.10
C ILE A 38 -1.33 3.11 -5.29
N PHE A 39 -1.74 3.96 -4.34
CA PHE A 39 -0.89 4.53 -3.30
C PHE A 39 -1.46 4.21 -1.92
N GLU A 40 -0.81 3.32 -1.18
CA GLU A 40 -1.32 2.85 0.11
C GLU A 40 -0.80 3.71 1.28
N MET A 41 -1.72 4.01 2.21
CA MET A 41 -1.50 4.96 3.31
C MET A 41 -0.69 4.33 4.46
N PRO A 42 0.14 5.12 5.18
CA PRO A 42 1.11 4.58 6.14
C PRO A 42 0.50 4.16 7.49
N ASN A 43 -0.83 4.11 7.62
CA ASN A 43 -1.58 3.91 8.86
C ASN A 43 -1.95 2.43 9.11
N THR A 44 -0.98 1.54 8.88
CA THR A 44 -1.02 0.12 9.22
C THR A 44 -0.46 -0.14 10.62
N ASN A 45 -0.36 -1.41 11.04
CA ASN A 45 0.20 -1.79 12.33
C ASN A 45 1.31 -2.85 12.16
N PRO A 46 2.60 -2.49 12.22
CA PRO A 46 3.15 -1.18 12.56
C PRO A 46 2.92 -0.11 11.49
N LEU A 47 3.05 1.17 11.90
CA LEU A 47 3.01 2.32 11.00
C LEU A 47 4.18 2.27 10.01
N THR A 48 3.94 2.71 8.78
CA THR A 48 4.99 2.75 7.74
C THR A 48 5.80 4.04 7.86
N ILE A 49 6.68 4.11 8.85
CA ILE A 49 7.45 5.32 9.20
C ILE A 49 8.97 5.14 9.11
N THR A 50 9.43 3.95 8.72
CA THR A 50 10.86 3.65 8.52
C THR A 50 11.10 3.04 7.13
N PRO A 51 12.33 3.11 6.61
CA PRO A 51 12.69 2.46 5.34
C PRO A 51 12.42 0.95 5.35
N GLU A 52 12.64 0.28 6.48
CA GLU A 52 12.42 -1.17 6.63
C GLU A 52 10.93 -1.51 6.51
N ALA A 53 10.05 -0.65 7.02
CA ALA A 53 8.61 -0.85 6.89
C ALA A 53 8.13 -0.68 5.44
N ILE A 54 8.75 0.22 4.67
CA ILE A 54 8.51 0.35 3.22
C ILE A 54 9.00 -0.90 2.49
N ASP A 55 10.22 -1.37 2.79
CA ASP A 55 10.80 -2.55 2.17
C ASP A 55 9.97 -3.82 2.45
N ASP A 56 9.44 -3.98 3.66
CA ASP A 56 8.50 -5.06 4.01
C ASP A 56 7.23 -5.00 3.14
N LYS A 57 6.60 -3.82 3.01
CA LYS A 57 5.43 -3.65 2.16
C LYS A 57 5.71 -3.94 0.68
N ILE A 58 6.85 -3.48 0.17
CA ILE A 58 7.28 -3.77 -1.20
C ILE A 58 7.44 -5.28 -1.41
N LYS A 59 8.11 -5.98 -0.49
CA LYS A 59 8.28 -7.45 -0.55
C LYS A 59 6.94 -8.19 -0.54
N ARG A 60 5.97 -7.73 0.23
CA ARG A 60 4.61 -8.30 0.26
C ARG A 60 3.87 -8.06 -1.04
N ALA A 61 3.88 -6.83 -1.55
CA ALA A 61 3.19 -6.45 -2.78
C ALA A 61 3.69 -7.21 -4.02
N TYR A 62 5.00 -7.50 -4.10
CA TYR A 62 5.54 -8.34 -5.17
C TYR A 62 4.98 -9.77 -5.21
N ARG A 63 4.36 -10.25 -4.14
CA ARG A 63 3.72 -11.56 -4.09
C ARG A 63 2.29 -11.55 -4.66
N VAL A 64 1.71 -10.37 -4.89
CA VAL A 64 0.29 -10.19 -5.25
C VAL A 64 0.10 -9.14 -6.37
N PRO A 65 0.65 -9.35 -7.58
CA PRO A 65 0.82 -8.31 -8.58
C PRO A 65 -0.45 -8.04 -9.43
N TRP A 66 -1.56 -7.61 -8.81
CA TRP A 66 -2.78 -7.26 -9.54
C TRP A 66 -2.76 -5.83 -10.13
N THR A 67 -2.10 -4.89 -9.45
CA THR A 67 -1.97 -3.47 -9.86
C THR A 67 -0.54 -2.97 -9.63
N ASP A 68 -0.15 -1.89 -10.30
CA ASP A 68 1.07 -1.14 -9.95
C ASP A 68 0.91 -0.54 -8.55
N PHE A 69 1.99 -0.46 -7.76
CA PHE A 69 1.90 -0.04 -6.36
C PHE A 69 2.96 0.97 -5.94
N ALA A 70 2.56 1.85 -5.02
CA ALA A 70 3.42 2.74 -4.27
C ALA A 70 2.94 2.81 -2.81
N PHE A 71 3.85 3.16 -1.91
CA PHE A 71 3.58 3.27 -0.47
C PHE A 71 3.99 4.64 0.03
N TYR A 72 3.11 5.30 0.78
CA TYR A 72 3.48 6.51 1.50
C TYR A 72 4.38 6.18 2.70
N LEU A 73 5.36 7.04 2.95
CA LEU A 73 6.11 7.07 4.20
C LEU A 73 5.44 8.06 5.15
N GLY A 74 5.08 7.61 6.35
CA GLY A 74 4.48 8.45 7.38
C GLY A 74 5.49 9.38 8.05
N GLY A 75 5.14 10.65 8.18
CA GLY A 75 5.90 11.61 8.98
C GLY A 75 5.53 11.51 10.47
N THR A 76 6.54 11.43 11.35
CA THR A 76 6.33 11.48 12.81
C THR A 76 7.33 12.42 13.48
N GLY A 77 7.01 12.95 14.67
CA GLY A 77 7.96 13.76 15.43
C GLY A 77 9.10 12.98 16.09
N ARG A 78 9.21 11.67 15.83
CA ARG A 78 10.23 10.77 16.40
C ARG A 78 11.10 10.11 15.34
N THR A 79 11.08 10.61 14.11
CA THR A 79 11.84 10.04 13.00
C THR A 79 13.34 10.25 13.26
N GLY A 80 14.04 9.25 13.80
CA GLY A 80 15.49 9.30 14.09
C GLY A 80 16.39 9.30 12.85
N LEU A 81 15.89 9.75 11.71
CA LEU A 81 16.53 9.71 10.40
C LEU A 81 16.40 11.02 9.61
N ILE A 82 15.81 12.08 10.19
CA ILE A 82 15.88 13.46 9.67
C ILE A 82 16.13 14.46 10.81
#